data_AF-A0AA35LKP1-F1
#
_entry.id   AF-A0AA35LKP1-F1
#
_cell.length_a   1.000
_cell.length_b   1.000
_cell.length_c   1.000
_cell.angle_alpha   90.00
_cell.angle_beta   90.00
_cell.angle_gamma   90.00
#
_symmetry.space_group_name_H-M   'P 1'
#
loop_
_entity.id
_entity.type
_entity.pdbx_description
1 polymer ?
#
loop_
_entity_poly.entity_id
_entity_poly.type
_entity_poly.pdbx_seq_one_letter_code
_entity_poly.pdbx_strand_id
1 'polypeptide(L)'
;MDPRGLRFFVFFPILFASVQLCEISAGNSDRIRSLNAELLKVAEDASKEPNPSVYLALRLSNDHNLQKESQYLQRLKDAFQPNASTSLTPVRYHEHPSTGQLALYLLALRAACHDMEALEGRQLVTQLKLHLNKEKAQIGHKDTGHPITNYYQYSLGVLALCVHRKKTDEHVIRKLLHAEERGRFVLHNKHSVDTEAMGGLAFACLERATFYKPELVANLSQAVQRVKRKILQAKTAEGAFGNVDSSPLTTQFLIATGMNPECPEAVATLIRSLERGDFQNALIKSQLLPALHGKSYLDVARMVCQAERGGLNFVTSSPRLEPPSGSRPIIRVQLLVKQPPLHVPLYRHVVRVPLGSSLLDALKVAEKLNTPKRFTFETQKTLSGPLLTAVMGVKPREGERKFWKVLRAPDTALEQGIADYIPQNEETILFKFSPW
;
A
#
# COMPACT_ATOMS: atom_id res chain seq x y z
N MET A 1 -12.83 -19.85 77.14
CA MET A 1 -11.53 -19.79 76.44
C MET A 1 -11.77 -20.30 75.04
N ASP A 2 -11.79 -19.39 74.07
CA ASP A 2 -12.10 -19.69 72.66
C ASP A 2 -11.29 -18.70 71.83
N PRO A 3 -10.28 -19.11 71.03
CA PRO A 3 -9.44 -18.17 70.32
C PRO A 3 -10.07 -17.82 68.97
N ARG A 4 -10.52 -16.56 68.84
CA ARG A 4 -10.94 -15.97 67.57
C ARG A 4 -9.73 -15.86 66.64
N GLY A 5 -9.70 -16.70 65.60
CA GLY A 5 -8.73 -16.61 64.50
C GLY A 5 -8.95 -15.35 63.66
N LEU A 6 -7.96 -14.44 63.67
CA LEU A 6 -7.91 -13.24 62.86
C LEU A 6 -7.54 -13.63 61.41
N ARG A 7 -8.49 -13.56 60.48
CA ARG A 7 -8.23 -13.75 59.04
C ARG A 7 -7.61 -12.48 58.46
N PHE A 8 -6.32 -12.51 58.18
CA PHE A 8 -5.64 -11.50 57.38
C PHE A 8 -6.08 -11.61 55.92
N PHE A 9 -6.83 -10.62 55.42
CA PHE A 9 -7.04 -10.42 54.00
C PHE A 9 -5.78 -9.78 53.40
N VAL A 10 -5.01 -10.57 52.65
CA VAL A 10 -3.91 -10.06 51.82
C VAL A 10 -4.52 -9.41 50.59
N PHE A 11 -4.58 -8.07 50.58
CA PHE A 11 -4.86 -7.31 49.38
C PHE A 11 -3.64 -7.39 48.46
N PHE A 12 -3.71 -8.17 47.39
CA PHE A 12 -2.78 -8.06 46.27
C PHE A 12 -3.05 -6.73 45.57
N PRO A 13 -2.08 -5.80 45.50
CA PRO A 13 -2.21 -4.67 44.60
C PRO A 13 -2.15 -5.22 43.17
N ILE A 14 -3.28 -5.25 42.50
CA ILE A 14 -3.33 -5.43 41.04
C ILE A 14 -2.68 -4.17 40.46
N LEU A 15 -1.38 -4.26 40.17
CA LEU A 15 -0.71 -3.35 39.27
C LEU A 15 -1.42 -3.48 37.92
N PHE A 16 -2.40 -2.60 37.70
CA PHE A 16 -2.84 -2.29 36.35
C PHE A 16 -1.63 -1.68 35.64
N ALA A 17 -0.84 -2.51 34.98
CA ALA A 17 -0.02 -2.03 33.89
C ALA A 17 -1.01 -1.38 32.92
N SER A 18 -0.99 -0.05 32.86
CA SER A 18 -1.68 0.71 31.84
C SER A 18 -1.20 0.12 30.52
N VAL A 19 -2.07 -0.64 29.86
CA VAL A 19 -1.87 -1.01 28.46
C VAL A 19 -1.90 0.34 27.77
N GLN A 20 -0.73 0.93 27.52
CA GLN A 20 -0.64 2.04 26.60
C GLN A 20 -1.20 1.48 25.31
N LEU A 21 -2.44 1.87 24.97
CA LEU A 21 -2.90 1.71 23.61
C LEU A 21 -1.87 2.44 22.72
N CYS A 22 -1.86 2.13 21.44
CA CYS A 22 -1.03 2.85 20.48
C CYS A 22 -1.56 4.29 20.31
N GLU A 23 -1.49 5.07 21.40
CA GLU A 23 -1.99 6.43 21.55
C GLU A 23 -0.95 7.39 20.97
N ILE A 24 -1.43 8.26 20.11
CA ILE A 24 -0.60 9.30 19.50
C ILE A 24 -0.49 10.45 20.49
N SER A 25 0.74 10.89 20.74
CA SER A 25 0.98 12.12 21.50
C SER A 25 0.27 13.31 20.85
N ALA A 26 -0.51 14.05 21.65
CA ALA A 26 -1.38 15.14 21.21
C ALA A 26 -0.67 16.25 20.41
N GLY A 27 0.66 16.37 20.54
CA GLY A 27 1.48 17.40 19.89
C GLY A 27 1.59 17.33 18.36
N ASN A 28 1.09 16.26 17.70
CA ASN A 28 1.25 16.06 16.25
C ASN A 28 -0.02 16.28 15.42
N SER A 29 -1.10 16.76 16.04
CA SER A 29 -2.43 16.89 15.42
C SER A 29 -2.44 17.75 14.15
N ASP A 30 -1.72 18.88 14.14
CA ASP A 30 -1.69 19.78 12.97
C ASP A 30 -0.99 19.16 11.75
N ARG A 31 0.08 18.39 11.96
CA ARG A 31 0.79 17.71 10.87
C ARG A 31 -0.06 16.60 10.26
N ILE A 32 -0.74 15.81 11.10
CA ILE A 32 -1.66 14.77 10.65
C ILE A 32 -2.82 15.40 9.88
N ARG A 33 -3.36 16.52 10.35
CA ARG A 33 -4.38 17.30 9.63
C ARG A 33 -3.90 17.80 8.27
N SER A 34 -2.64 18.23 8.18
CA SER A 34 -2.01 18.66 6.91
C SER A 34 -1.89 17.49 5.92
N LEU A 35 -1.48 16.31 6.38
CA LEU A 35 -1.46 15.09 5.56
C LEU A 35 -2.87 14.72 5.06
N ASN A 36 -3.88 14.82 5.92
CA ASN A 36 -5.28 14.60 5.55
C ASN A 36 -5.74 15.61 4.48
N ALA A 37 -5.34 16.88 4.60
CA ALA A 37 -5.60 17.93 3.60
C ALA A 37 -4.97 17.62 2.24
N GLU A 38 -3.73 17.13 2.23
CA GLU A 38 -3.04 16.73 1.00
C GLU A 38 -3.76 15.59 0.29
N LEU A 39 -4.17 14.56 1.04
CA LEU A 39 -4.94 13.44 0.48
C LEU A 39 -6.32 13.89 -0.03
N LEU A 40 -6.96 14.85 0.63
CA LEU A 40 -8.21 15.42 0.15
C LEU A 40 -8.02 16.19 -1.16
N LYS A 41 -6.93 16.96 -1.31
CA LYS A 41 -6.58 17.60 -2.60
C LYS A 41 -6.34 16.58 -3.70
N VAL A 42 -5.72 15.43 -3.39
CA VAL A 42 -5.58 14.32 -4.34
C VAL A 42 -6.95 13.77 -4.74
N ALA A 43 -7.89 13.67 -3.79
CA ALA A 43 -9.26 13.23 -4.06
C ALA A 43 -10.07 14.23 -4.91
N GLU A 44 -9.75 15.53 -4.82
CA GLU A 44 -10.39 16.59 -5.61
C GLU A 44 -9.85 16.70 -7.05
N ASP A 45 -8.65 16.19 -7.31
CA ASP A 45 -8.03 16.25 -8.63
C ASP A 45 -8.78 15.35 -9.63
N ALA A 46 -9.65 15.96 -10.43
CA ALA A 46 -10.45 15.28 -11.44
C ALA A 46 -9.61 14.71 -12.60
N SER A 47 -8.38 15.21 -12.79
CA SER A 47 -7.48 14.72 -13.85
C SER A 47 -6.84 13.36 -13.54
N LYS A 48 -6.85 12.98 -12.25
CA LYS A 48 -6.29 11.70 -11.78
C LYS A 48 -7.37 10.64 -11.68
N GLU A 49 -7.00 9.39 -11.93
CA GLU A 49 -7.89 8.25 -11.68
C GLU A 49 -8.13 8.09 -10.18
N PRO A 50 -9.37 7.74 -9.76
CA PRO A 50 -9.69 7.61 -8.35
C PRO A 50 -9.00 6.38 -7.75
N ASN A 51 -8.40 6.54 -6.57
CA ASN A 51 -7.65 5.52 -5.85
C ASN A 51 -8.42 5.12 -4.59
N PRO A 52 -8.92 3.87 -4.48
CA PRO A 52 -9.70 3.46 -3.30
C PRO A 52 -8.91 3.53 -1.99
N SER A 53 -7.58 3.41 -2.02
CA SER A 53 -6.74 3.54 -0.83
C SER A 53 -6.77 4.95 -0.24
N VAL A 54 -6.87 5.99 -1.09
CA VAL A 54 -7.01 7.39 -0.65
C VAL A 54 -8.34 7.58 0.09
N TYR A 55 -9.44 7.07 -0.49
CA TYR A 55 -10.73 7.14 0.18
C TYR A 55 -10.73 6.39 1.51
N LEU A 56 -10.17 5.17 1.51
CA LEU A 56 -10.03 4.34 2.71
C LEU A 56 -9.27 5.07 3.83
N ALA A 57 -8.19 5.78 3.48
CA ALA A 57 -7.40 6.56 4.42
C ALA A 57 -8.17 7.73 5.02
N LEU A 58 -8.89 8.49 4.19
CA LEU A 58 -9.74 9.60 4.63
C LEU A 58 -10.85 9.12 5.57
N ARG A 59 -11.43 7.94 5.30
CA ARG A 59 -12.47 7.33 6.15
C ARG A 59 -11.92 6.76 7.46
N LEU A 60 -10.68 6.29 7.46
CA LEU A 60 -10.01 5.83 8.68
C LEU A 60 -9.38 6.98 9.47
N SER A 61 -9.30 8.20 8.93
CA SER A 61 -8.86 9.36 9.70
C SER A 61 -9.88 9.73 10.79
N ASN A 62 -9.53 10.69 11.64
CA ASN A 62 -10.48 11.30 12.57
C ASN A 62 -11.04 12.64 12.05
N ASP A 63 -10.51 13.13 10.93
CA ASP A 63 -10.83 14.44 10.38
C ASP A 63 -11.48 14.27 8.99
N HIS A 64 -12.78 14.58 8.91
CA HIS A 64 -13.58 14.29 7.71
C HIS A 64 -14.07 15.54 6.97
N ASN A 65 -14.10 15.43 5.64
CA ASN A 65 -14.88 16.31 4.76
C ASN A 65 -15.89 15.45 3.98
N LEU A 66 -17.04 15.21 4.60
CA LEU A 66 -18.04 14.25 4.11
C LEU A 66 -18.56 14.57 2.71
N GLN A 67 -18.67 15.85 2.35
CA GLN A 67 -19.11 16.25 1.01
C GLN A 67 -18.10 15.82 -0.06
N LYS A 68 -16.83 16.16 0.12
CA LYS A 68 -15.76 15.81 -0.84
C LYS A 68 -15.48 14.32 -0.85
N GLU A 69 -15.52 13.66 0.30
CA GLU A 69 -15.42 12.21 0.39
C GLU A 69 -16.56 11.52 -0.37
N SER A 70 -17.81 11.98 -0.22
CA SER A 70 -18.95 11.45 -0.96
C SER A 70 -18.79 11.61 -2.48
N GLN A 71 -18.33 12.79 -2.94
CA GLN A 71 -18.02 13.02 -4.36
C GLN A 71 -16.91 12.07 -4.85
N TYR A 72 -15.87 11.84 -4.05
CA TYR A 72 -14.79 10.92 -4.42
C TYR A 72 -15.24 9.45 -4.44
N LEU A 73 -16.12 9.05 -3.52
CA LEU A 73 -16.75 7.73 -3.54
C LEU A 73 -17.56 7.51 -4.81
N GLN A 74 -18.27 8.53 -5.29
CA GLN A 74 -19.01 8.43 -6.54
C GLN A 74 -18.06 8.20 -7.73
N ARG A 75 -16.96 8.95 -7.81
CA ARG A 75 -15.91 8.71 -8.83
C ARG A 75 -15.36 7.28 -8.78
N LEU A 76 -15.16 6.73 -7.58
CA LEU A 76 -14.75 5.33 -7.41
C LEU A 76 -15.81 4.35 -7.93
N LYS A 77 -17.10 4.59 -7.65
CA LYS A 77 -18.18 3.78 -8.21
C LYS A 77 -18.21 3.83 -9.73
N ASP A 78 -18.08 5.02 -10.32
CA ASP A 78 -18.08 5.17 -11.77
C ASP A 78 -16.90 4.43 -12.43
N ALA A 79 -15.73 4.39 -11.77
CA ALA A 79 -14.55 3.71 -12.28
C ALA A 79 -14.58 2.17 -12.12
N PHE A 80 -15.18 1.66 -11.04
CA PHE A 80 -15.16 0.22 -10.72
C PHE A 80 -16.48 -0.50 -11.06
N GLN A 81 -17.57 0.24 -11.25
CA GLN A 81 -18.91 -0.27 -11.57
C GLN A 81 -19.54 0.57 -12.71
N PRO A 82 -18.94 0.60 -13.92
CA PRO A 82 -19.47 1.41 -15.01
C PRO A 82 -20.87 0.91 -15.42
N ASN A 83 -21.83 1.81 -15.51
CA ASN A 83 -23.17 1.49 -16.02
C ASN A 83 -23.09 1.01 -17.47
N ALA A 84 -23.74 -0.12 -17.78
CA ALA A 84 -23.77 -0.68 -19.14
C ALA A 84 -24.41 0.29 -20.17
N SER A 85 -25.27 1.21 -19.72
CA SER A 85 -26.07 2.09 -20.59
C SER A 85 -25.37 3.36 -21.08
N THR A 86 -24.20 3.72 -20.54
CA THR A 86 -23.49 4.97 -20.89
C THR A 86 -22.30 4.78 -21.84
N SER A 87 -21.98 3.54 -22.23
CA SER A 87 -20.80 3.27 -23.07
C SER A 87 -21.16 3.18 -24.55
N LEU A 88 -21.23 4.32 -25.23
CA LEU A 88 -21.35 4.44 -26.70
C LEU A 88 -20.00 4.28 -27.43
N THR A 89 -18.92 4.01 -26.69
CA THR A 89 -17.61 3.73 -27.27
C THR A 89 -17.42 2.22 -27.36
N PRO A 90 -16.97 1.67 -28.51
CA PRO A 90 -16.59 0.26 -28.58
C PRO A 90 -15.58 0.02 -27.47
N VAL A 91 -15.86 -1.00 -26.65
CA VAL A 91 -15.09 -1.39 -25.47
C VAL A 91 -13.62 -1.56 -25.85
N ARG A 92 -12.85 -0.47 -25.80
CA ARG A 92 -11.40 -0.56 -25.63
C ARG A 92 -11.26 -1.19 -24.26
N TYR A 93 -10.80 -2.44 -24.23
CA TYR A 93 -10.45 -3.21 -23.03
C TYR A 93 -10.20 -2.31 -21.82
N HIS A 94 -11.25 -1.97 -21.07
CA HIS A 94 -11.09 -1.52 -19.71
C HIS A 94 -10.63 -2.79 -19.01
N GLU A 95 -9.32 -2.92 -18.82
CA GLU A 95 -8.73 -4.03 -18.08
C GLU A 95 -9.52 -4.15 -16.78
N HIS A 96 -10.17 -5.30 -16.59
CA HIS A 96 -10.88 -5.57 -15.34
C HIS A 96 -9.94 -5.29 -14.17
N PRO A 97 -10.43 -4.68 -13.07
CA PRO A 97 -9.56 -4.31 -11.95
C PRO A 97 -8.82 -5.55 -11.44
N SER A 98 -7.52 -5.42 -11.20
CA SER A 98 -6.72 -6.49 -10.60
C SER A 98 -7.29 -6.95 -9.24
N THR A 99 -6.89 -8.13 -8.76
CA THR A 99 -7.26 -8.65 -7.44
C THR A 99 -7.08 -7.61 -6.34
N GLY A 100 -5.95 -6.89 -6.34
CA GLY A 100 -5.64 -5.85 -5.35
C GLY A 100 -6.49 -4.59 -5.50
N GLN A 101 -6.73 -4.12 -6.73
CA GLN A 101 -7.58 -2.95 -6.98
C GLN A 101 -9.03 -3.20 -6.53
N LEU A 102 -9.59 -4.35 -6.90
CA LEU A 102 -10.93 -4.75 -6.48
C LEU A 102 -11.00 -4.90 -4.95
N ALA A 103 -10.00 -5.51 -4.33
CA ALA A 103 -9.95 -5.66 -2.88
C ALA A 103 -9.91 -4.30 -2.14
N LEU A 104 -9.08 -3.35 -2.58
CA LEU A 104 -9.07 -1.98 -2.04
C LEU A 104 -10.41 -1.28 -2.23
N TYR A 105 -11.06 -1.49 -3.38
CA TYR A 105 -12.38 -0.94 -3.64
C TYR A 105 -13.44 -1.50 -2.67
N LEU A 106 -13.41 -2.80 -2.38
CA LEU A 106 -14.27 -3.38 -1.36
C LEU A 106 -13.97 -2.81 0.04
N LEU A 107 -12.71 -2.60 0.41
CA LEU A 107 -12.37 -1.94 1.68
C LEU A 107 -12.93 -0.51 1.74
N ALA A 108 -12.83 0.25 0.65
CA ALA A 108 -13.42 1.58 0.55
C ALA A 108 -14.94 1.56 0.71
N LEU A 109 -15.64 0.62 0.05
CA LEU A 109 -17.09 0.45 0.21
C LEU A 109 -17.48 0.09 1.64
N ARG A 110 -16.69 -0.76 2.32
CA ARG A 110 -16.93 -1.06 3.75
C ARG A 110 -16.77 0.17 4.62
N ALA A 111 -15.74 0.98 4.36
CA ALA A 111 -15.47 2.22 5.09
C ALA A 111 -16.54 3.30 4.84
N ALA A 112 -17.23 3.23 3.68
CA ALA A 112 -18.39 4.05 3.34
C ALA A 112 -19.72 3.52 3.92
N CYS A 113 -19.71 2.41 4.65
CA CYS A 113 -20.91 1.68 5.07
C CYS A 113 -21.88 1.36 3.93
N HIS A 114 -21.34 1.04 2.75
CA HIS A 114 -22.15 0.59 1.62
C HIS A 114 -22.80 -0.76 1.93
N ASP A 115 -24.04 -0.96 1.46
CA ASP A 115 -24.74 -2.23 1.62
C ASP A 115 -24.16 -3.28 0.68
N MET A 116 -23.52 -4.29 1.26
CA MET A 116 -22.87 -5.38 0.53
C MET A 116 -23.77 -6.60 0.36
N GLU A 117 -24.99 -6.58 0.89
CA GLU A 117 -26.02 -7.61 0.67
C GLU A 117 -26.90 -7.30 -0.54
N ALA A 118 -26.90 -6.05 -1.01
CA ALA A 118 -27.47 -5.65 -2.29
C ALA A 118 -26.85 -6.44 -3.47
N LEU A 119 -27.54 -6.45 -4.62
CA LEU A 119 -27.13 -7.25 -5.79
C LEU A 119 -25.71 -6.89 -6.25
N GLU A 120 -25.43 -5.61 -6.39
CA GLU A 120 -24.15 -5.05 -6.83
C GLU A 120 -23.03 -5.43 -5.87
N GLY A 121 -23.26 -5.27 -4.56
CA GLY A 121 -22.33 -5.68 -3.51
C GLY A 121 -22.00 -7.18 -3.56
N ARG A 122 -23.02 -8.03 -3.75
CA ARG A 122 -22.84 -9.49 -3.88
C ARG A 122 -22.07 -9.88 -5.14
N GLN A 123 -22.26 -9.17 -6.25
CA GLN A 123 -21.51 -9.39 -7.49
C GLN A 123 -20.03 -9.07 -7.30
N LEU A 124 -19.69 -7.95 -6.66
CA LEU A 124 -18.30 -7.56 -6.36
C LEU A 124 -17.59 -8.58 -5.45
N VAL A 125 -18.28 -9.05 -4.40
CA VAL A 125 -17.76 -10.11 -3.52
C VAL A 125 -17.52 -11.41 -4.31
N THR A 126 -18.45 -11.77 -5.19
CA THR A 126 -18.33 -12.97 -6.04
C THR A 126 -17.16 -12.85 -7.01
N GLN A 127 -16.97 -11.67 -7.62
CA GLN A 127 -15.84 -11.38 -8.49
C GLN A 127 -14.51 -11.51 -7.75
N LEU A 128 -14.39 -10.96 -6.53
CA LEU A 128 -13.15 -11.07 -5.75
C LEU A 128 -12.85 -12.53 -5.37
N LYS A 129 -13.88 -13.31 -5.01
CA LYS A 129 -13.72 -14.76 -4.77
C LYS A 129 -13.25 -15.49 -6.03
N LEU A 130 -13.77 -15.13 -7.20
CA LEU A 130 -13.32 -15.70 -8.47
C LEU A 130 -11.86 -15.33 -8.77
N HIS A 131 -11.45 -14.08 -8.52
CA HIS A 131 -10.06 -13.65 -8.67
C HIS A 131 -9.13 -14.47 -7.78
N LEU A 132 -9.42 -14.60 -6.48
CA LEU A 132 -8.63 -15.42 -5.56
C LEU A 132 -8.57 -16.91 -5.96
N ASN A 133 -9.65 -17.44 -6.54
CA ASN A 133 -9.66 -18.81 -7.06
C ASN A 133 -8.76 -18.97 -8.29
N LYS A 134 -8.72 -17.99 -9.20
CA LYS A 134 -7.79 -17.98 -10.34
C LYS A 134 -6.34 -17.86 -9.87
N GLU A 135 -6.07 -16.97 -8.93
CA GLU A 135 -4.76 -16.82 -8.28
C GLU A 135 -4.31 -18.14 -7.63
N LYS A 136 -5.20 -18.80 -6.88
CA LYS A 136 -4.97 -20.13 -6.29
C LYS A 136 -4.65 -21.18 -7.35
N ALA A 137 -5.38 -21.20 -8.47
CA ALA A 137 -5.15 -22.14 -9.55
C ALA A 137 -3.76 -21.96 -10.17
N GLN A 138 -3.30 -20.71 -10.33
CA GLN A 138 -1.95 -20.39 -10.84
C GLN A 138 -0.82 -20.83 -9.89
N ILE A 139 -1.04 -20.77 -8.57
CA ILE A 139 -0.10 -21.31 -7.58
C ILE A 139 0.03 -22.84 -7.75
N GLY A 140 -1.06 -23.51 -8.11
CA GLY A 140 -1.12 -24.94 -8.40
C GLY A 140 -1.11 -25.83 -7.15
N HIS A 141 -1.29 -27.13 -7.35
CA HIS A 141 -1.39 -28.10 -6.25
C HIS A 141 -0.07 -28.32 -5.51
N LYS A 142 1.07 -28.25 -6.22
CA LYS A 142 2.41 -28.50 -5.64
C LYS A 142 3.00 -27.30 -4.88
N ASP A 143 2.31 -26.15 -4.86
CA ASP A 143 2.80 -24.91 -4.23
C ASP A 143 4.16 -24.45 -4.76
N THR A 144 4.43 -24.73 -6.04
CA THR A 144 5.63 -24.29 -6.75
C THR A 144 5.35 -23.10 -7.67
N GLY A 145 4.09 -22.92 -8.11
CA GLY A 145 3.65 -21.77 -8.89
C GLY A 145 3.50 -20.51 -8.03
N HIS A 146 3.23 -19.38 -8.66
CA HIS A 146 3.02 -18.10 -8.00
C HIS A 146 1.62 -17.55 -8.29
N PRO A 147 1.09 -16.60 -7.51
CA PRO A 147 -0.11 -15.87 -7.91
C PRO A 147 0.07 -15.20 -9.29
N ILE A 148 -1.03 -15.01 -10.01
CA ILE A 148 -1.13 -14.21 -11.23
C ILE A 148 -0.61 -12.79 -10.95
N THR A 149 -0.98 -12.23 -9.81
CA THR A 149 -0.48 -10.94 -9.33
C THR A 149 0.75 -11.14 -8.42
N ASN A 150 0.57 -11.02 -7.11
CA ASN A 150 1.58 -11.27 -6.09
C ASN A 150 0.90 -11.59 -4.75
N TYR A 151 1.68 -12.06 -3.76
CA TYR A 151 1.13 -12.42 -2.46
C TYR A 151 0.58 -11.21 -1.67
N TYR A 152 1.01 -9.98 -1.97
CA TYR A 152 0.44 -8.78 -1.36
C TYR A 152 -1.01 -8.59 -1.80
N GLN A 153 -1.29 -8.63 -3.10
CA GLN A 153 -2.65 -8.53 -3.64
C GLN A 153 -3.52 -9.73 -3.25
N TYR A 154 -2.94 -10.92 -3.19
CA TYR A 154 -3.61 -12.11 -2.68
C TYR A 154 -4.07 -11.91 -1.23
N SER A 155 -3.15 -11.45 -0.37
CA SER A 155 -3.43 -11.15 1.04
C SER A 155 -4.48 -10.06 1.20
N LEU A 156 -4.39 -9.00 0.38
CA LEU A 156 -5.35 -7.91 0.37
C LEU A 156 -6.76 -8.37 -0.02
N GLY A 157 -6.88 -9.27 -1.00
CA GLY A 157 -8.16 -9.89 -1.36
C GLY A 157 -8.77 -10.73 -0.24
N VAL A 158 -7.94 -11.52 0.45
CA VAL A 158 -8.37 -12.30 1.64
C VAL A 158 -8.82 -11.38 2.77
N LEU A 159 -8.05 -10.31 3.05
CA LEU A 159 -8.39 -9.30 4.06
C LEU A 159 -9.73 -8.62 3.72
N ALA A 160 -9.93 -8.20 2.47
CA ALA A 160 -11.15 -7.53 2.04
C ALA A 160 -12.39 -8.43 2.25
N LEU A 161 -12.34 -9.71 1.87
CA LEU A 161 -13.44 -10.65 2.16
C LEU A 161 -13.67 -10.80 3.66
N CYS A 162 -12.61 -10.88 4.46
CA CYS A 162 -12.69 -11.06 5.90
C CYS A 162 -13.37 -9.88 6.61
N VAL A 163 -12.99 -8.63 6.31
CA VAL A 163 -13.61 -7.45 6.97
C VAL A 163 -15.09 -7.27 6.60
N HIS A 164 -15.50 -7.80 5.45
CA HIS A 164 -16.90 -7.89 5.02
C HIS A 164 -17.64 -9.10 5.61
N ARG A 165 -17.00 -9.88 6.49
CA ARG A 165 -17.54 -11.12 7.07
C ARG A 165 -17.95 -12.15 6.01
N LYS A 166 -17.29 -12.14 4.85
CA LYS A 166 -17.53 -13.11 3.77
C LYS A 166 -16.54 -14.26 3.90
N LYS A 167 -17.08 -15.48 4.02
CA LYS A 167 -16.27 -16.69 4.11
C LYS A 167 -15.39 -16.85 2.88
N THR A 168 -14.09 -17.05 3.12
CA THR A 168 -13.09 -17.37 2.10
C THR A 168 -12.91 -18.89 2.05
N ASP A 169 -12.69 -19.43 0.86
CA ASP A 169 -12.40 -20.86 0.68
C ASP A 169 -11.14 -21.26 1.48
N GLU A 170 -11.20 -22.39 2.17
CA GLU A 170 -10.10 -22.80 3.05
C GLU A 170 -8.82 -23.11 2.28
N HIS A 171 -8.89 -23.61 1.03
CA HIS A 171 -7.70 -23.84 0.23
C HIS A 171 -7.04 -22.52 -0.18
N VAL A 172 -7.82 -21.46 -0.43
CA VAL A 172 -7.28 -20.10 -0.66
C VAL A 172 -6.47 -19.65 0.56
N ILE A 173 -7.01 -19.82 1.76
CA ILE A 173 -6.32 -19.46 3.01
C ILE A 173 -5.05 -20.30 3.19
N ARG A 174 -5.11 -21.62 2.94
CA ARG A 174 -3.97 -22.53 3.07
C ARG A 174 -2.84 -22.19 2.09
N LYS A 175 -3.14 -21.74 0.86
CA LYS A 175 -2.10 -21.25 -0.05
C LYS A 175 -1.34 -20.06 0.51
N LEU A 176 -2.04 -19.14 1.17
CA LEU A 176 -1.40 -17.99 1.80
C LEU A 176 -0.56 -18.38 3.02
N LEU A 177 -1.08 -19.28 3.87
CA LEU A 177 -0.33 -19.84 5.00
C LEU A 177 0.95 -20.55 4.55
N HIS A 178 0.87 -21.44 3.56
CA HIS A 178 2.03 -22.15 3.03
C HIS A 178 3.06 -21.21 2.39
N ALA A 179 2.59 -20.13 1.75
CA ALA A 179 3.48 -19.13 1.18
C ALA A 179 4.27 -18.37 2.27
N GLU A 180 3.61 -18.00 3.37
CA GLU A 180 4.27 -17.37 4.52
C GLU A 180 5.28 -18.33 5.18
N GLU A 181 4.87 -19.57 5.43
CA GLU A 181 5.68 -20.62 6.08
C GLU A 181 6.95 -20.94 5.30
N ARG A 182 6.84 -20.97 3.96
CA ARG A 182 7.96 -21.26 3.07
C ARG A 182 8.74 -20.01 2.65
N GLY A 183 8.47 -18.86 3.28
CA GLY A 183 9.19 -17.61 3.00
C GLY A 183 9.02 -17.11 1.55
N ARG A 184 7.86 -17.36 0.93
CA ARG A 184 7.57 -16.99 -0.48
C ARG A 184 7.10 -15.55 -0.65
N PHE A 185 7.03 -14.78 0.44
CA PHE A 185 6.75 -13.34 0.42
C PHE A 185 8.00 -12.57 -0.02
N VAL A 186 8.32 -12.73 -1.30
CA VAL A 186 9.55 -12.23 -1.92
C VAL A 186 9.20 -11.27 -3.06
N LEU A 187 9.90 -10.15 -3.08
CA LEU A 187 9.91 -9.15 -4.15
C LEU A 187 11.37 -8.83 -4.50
N HIS A 188 11.77 -8.92 -5.77
CA HIS A 188 13.14 -8.66 -6.24
C HIS A 188 14.19 -9.59 -5.60
N ASN A 189 13.84 -10.86 -5.41
CA ASN A 189 14.64 -11.85 -4.65
C ASN A 189 14.96 -11.44 -3.21
N LYS A 190 14.22 -10.47 -2.65
CA LYS A 190 14.32 -10.05 -1.24
C LYS A 190 12.99 -10.25 -0.55
N HIS A 191 13.06 -10.51 0.75
CA HIS A 191 11.88 -10.57 1.59
C HIS A 191 11.10 -9.25 1.54
N SER A 192 9.78 -9.31 1.31
CA SER A 192 8.92 -8.12 1.23
C SER A 192 8.19 -7.90 2.55
N VAL A 193 8.61 -6.87 3.28
CA VAL A 193 7.98 -6.47 4.55
C VAL A 193 6.53 -6.04 4.32
N ASP A 194 6.22 -5.36 3.21
CA ASP A 194 4.84 -5.01 2.83
C ASP A 194 3.93 -6.24 2.68
N THR A 195 4.46 -7.30 2.05
CA THR A 195 3.71 -8.54 1.83
C THR A 195 3.50 -9.27 3.15
N GLU A 196 4.50 -9.31 4.02
CA GLU A 196 4.36 -9.83 5.39
C GLU A 196 3.32 -9.06 6.20
N ALA A 197 3.37 -7.73 6.20
CA ALA A 197 2.40 -6.90 6.92
C ALA A 197 0.97 -7.09 6.39
N MET A 198 0.78 -7.11 5.06
CA MET A 198 -0.53 -7.36 4.46
C MET A 198 -1.04 -8.79 4.75
N GLY A 199 -0.17 -9.79 4.65
CA GLY A 199 -0.48 -11.17 5.01
C GLY A 199 -0.86 -11.31 6.47
N GLY A 200 -0.11 -10.66 7.36
CA GLY A 200 -0.38 -10.57 8.80
C GLY A 200 -1.73 -9.96 9.11
N LEU A 201 -2.09 -8.84 8.46
CA LEU A 201 -3.41 -8.23 8.61
C LEU A 201 -4.53 -9.21 8.18
N ALA A 202 -4.33 -9.91 7.06
CA ALA A 202 -5.29 -10.92 6.60
C ALA A 202 -5.43 -12.07 7.62
N PHE A 203 -4.32 -12.62 8.13
CA PHE A 203 -4.35 -13.68 9.15
C PHE A 203 -5.01 -13.23 10.45
N ALA A 204 -4.65 -12.05 10.96
CA ALA A 204 -5.24 -11.47 12.18
C ALA A 204 -6.75 -11.22 12.03
N CYS A 205 -7.21 -10.89 10.82
CA CYS A 205 -8.65 -10.79 10.55
C CYS A 205 -9.32 -12.17 10.59
N LEU A 206 -8.76 -13.16 9.88
CA LEU A 206 -9.33 -14.50 9.78
C LEU A 206 -9.35 -15.23 11.12
N GLU A 207 -8.34 -15.04 11.96
CA GLU A 207 -8.24 -15.58 13.33
C GLU A 207 -9.43 -15.15 14.20
N ARG A 208 -9.97 -13.95 13.97
CA ARG A 208 -11.13 -13.39 14.69
C ARG A 208 -12.48 -13.84 14.13
N ALA A 209 -12.50 -14.53 13.00
CA ALA A 209 -13.74 -14.96 12.36
C ALA A 209 -14.30 -16.22 13.02
N THR A 210 -15.59 -16.19 13.35
CA THR A 210 -16.26 -17.24 14.16
C THR A 210 -16.69 -18.48 13.37
N PHE A 211 -16.48 -18.49 12.05
CA PHE A 211 -16.99 -19.54 11.15
C PHE A 211 -15.91 -20.49 10.59
N TYR A 212 -14.67 -20.38 11.04
CA TYR A 212 -13.58 -21.30 10.70
C TYR A 212 -13.36 -22.35 11.80
N LYS A 213 -12.81 -23.51 11.41
CA LYS A 213 -12.52 -24.61 12.33
C LYS A 213 -11.39 -24.21 13.30
N PRO A 214 -11.40 -24.70 14.56
CA PRO A 214 -10.36 -24.39 15.55
C PRO A 214 -8.94 -24.68 15.07
N GLU A 215 -8.72 -25.76 14.30
CA GLU A 215 -7.42 -26.10 13.72
C GLU A 215 -6.89 -25.03 12.76
N LEU A 216 -7.75 -24.49 11.90
CA LEU A 216 -7.37 -23.42 10.99
C LEU A 216 -7.06 -22.13 11.77
N VAL A 217 -7.87 -21.82 12.79
CA VAL A 217 -7.66 -20.67 13.68
C VAL A 217 -6.32 -20.77 14.40
N ALA A 218 -5.96 -21.96 14.91
CA ALA A 218 -4.64 -22.18 15.53
C ALA A 218 -3.49 -21.95 14.55
N ASN A 219 -3.60 -22.42 13.30
CA ASN A 219 -2.58 -22.17 12.26
C ASN A 219 -2.48 -20.68 11.92
N LEU A 220 -3.61 -19.97 11.84
CA LEU A 220 -3.65 -18.51 11.63
C LEU A 220 -2.98 -17.77 12.78
N SER A 221 -3.26 -18.17 14.02
CA SER A 221 -2.65 -17.60 15.23
C SER A 221 -1.12 -17.74 15.18
N GLN A 222 -0.64 -18.93 14.81
CA GLN A 222 0.79 -19.19 14.63
C GLN A 222 1.39 -18.34 13.51
N ALA A 223 0.70 -18.18 12.39
CA ALA A 223 1.14 -17.33 11.28
C ALA A 223 1.27 -15.86 11.71
N VAL A 224 0.31 -15.32 12.47
CA VAL A 224 0.40 -13.97 13.06
C VAL A 224 1.67 -13.81 13.91
N GLN A 225 2.00 -14.81 14.73
CA GLN A 225 3.24 -14.78 15.54
C GLN A 225 4.52 -14.87 14.69
N ARG A 226 4.50 -15.62 13.59
CA ARG A 226 5.64 -15.68 12.66
C ARG A 226 5.85 -14.35 11.94
N VAL A 227 4.77 -13.77 11.41
CA VAL A 227 4.78 -12.44 10.77
C VAL A 227 5.33 -11.39 11.73
N LYS A 228 4.84 -11.38 12.99
CA LYS A 228 5.35 -10.50 14.05
C LYS A 228 6.88 -10.60 14.19
N ARG A 229 7.43 -11.81 14.31
CA ARG A 229 8.89 -12.00 14.44
C ARG A 229 9.64 -11.49 13.21
N LYS A 230 9.17 -11.80 12.00
CA LYS A 230 9.82 -11.35 10.74
C LYS A 230 9.82 -9.83 10.60
N ILE A 231 8.69 -9.18 10.94
CA ILE A 231 8.58 -7.72 10.95
C ILE A 231 9.58 -7.09 11.92
N LEU A 232 9.68 -7.59 13.15
CA LEU A 232 10.62 -7.06 14.13
C LEU A 232 12.08 -7.27 13.71
N GLN A 233 12.39 -8.38 13.06
CA GLN A 233 13.73 -8.64 12.49
C GLN A 233 14.08 -7.71 11.32
N ALA A 234 13.08 -7.15 10.64
CA ALA A 234 13.28 -6.22 9.54
C ALA A 234 13.44 -4.76 9.98
N LYS A 235 13.43 -4.48 11.30
CA LYS A 235 13.60 -3.12 11.83
C LYS A 235 15.02 -2.60 11.54
N THR A 236 15.12 -1.40 10.97
CA THR A 236 16.39 -0.73 10.65
C THR A 236 16.95 0.01 11.87
N ALA A 237 18.20 0.47 11.78
CA ALA A 237 18.83 1.27 12.82
C ALA A 237 18.08 2.58 13.11
N GLU A 238 17.41 3.14 12.10
CA GLU A 238 16.61 4.36 12.19
C GLU A 238 15.22 4.12 12.79
N GLY A 239 14.84 2.86 12.96
CA GLY A 239 13.55 2.42 13.51
C GLY A 239 12.47 2.14 12.47
N ALA A 240 12.77 2.29 11.17
CA ALA A 240 11.86 1.92 10.09
C ALA A 240 11.75 0.39 9.98
N PHE A 241 10.66 -0.14 9.42
CA PHE A 241 10.50 -1.58 9.18
C PHE A 241 10.69 -1.89 7.70
N GLY A 242 11.79 -2.55 7.36
CA GLY A 242 12.25 -2.72 5.98
C GLY A 242 12.82 -1.42 5.43
N ASN A 243 11.93 -0.48 5.09
CA ASN A 243 12.26 0.90 4.70
C ASN A 243 11.14 1.86 5.15
N VAL A 244 11.29 3.15 4.82
CA VAL A 244 10.32 4.17 5.22
C VAL A 244 8.94 3.94 4.61
N ASP A 245 8.85 3.44 3.37
CA ASP A 245 7.59 3.23 2.65
C ASP A 245 6.81 1.98 3.11
N SER A 246 7.50 0.94 3.58
CA SER A 246 6.89 -0.27 4.16
C SER A 246 6.45 -0.09 5.62
N SER A 247 7.00 0.93 6.29
CA SER A 247 6.76 1.19 7.72
C SER A 247 5.28 1.50 8.03
N PRO A 248 4.55 2.34 7.26
CA PRO A 248 3.12 2.58 7.45
C PRO A 248 2.27 1.32 7.64
N LEU A 249 2.36 0.38 6.69
CA LEU A 249 1.55 -0.83 6.70
C LEU A 249 1.97 -1.77 7.83
N THR A 250 3.27 -1.82 8.12
CA THR A 250 3.80 -2.56 9.25
C THR A 250 3.24 -2.04 10.57
N THR A 251 3.24 -0.73 10.77
CA THR A 251 2.63 -0.09 11.95
C THR A 251 1.15 -0.41 12.05
N GLN A 252 0.39 -0.41 10.94
CA GLN A 252 -1.00 -0.88 10.97
C GLN A 252 -1.15 -2.32 11.46
N PHE A 253 -0.23 -3.23 11.09
CA PHE A 253 -0.23 -4.60 11.62
C PHE A 253 0.09 -4.65 13.12
N LEU A 254 1.05 -3.86 13.59
CA LEU A 254 1.38 -3.74 15.02
C LEU A 254 0.19 -3.20 15.84
N ILE A 255 -0.51 -2.19 15.31
CA ILE A 255 -1.76 -1.66 15.86
C ILE A 255 -2.81 -2.76 15.94
N ALA A 256 -3.06 -3.43 14.81
CA ALA A 256 -4.10 -4.45 14.70
C ALA A 256 -3.89 -5.62 15.67
N THR A 257 -2.64 -5.95 15.99
CA THR A 257 -2.27 -7.07 16.88
C THR A 257 -2.01 -6.65 18.33
N GLY A 258 -2.17 -5.36 18.67
CA GLY A 258 -2.04 -4.86 20.03
C GLY A 258 -0.63 -4.97 20.61
N MET A 259 0.40 -4.72 19.79
CA MET A 259 1.79 -4.88 20.21
C MET A 259 2.33 -3.69 21.00
N ASN A 260 2.85 -3.96 22.20
CA ASN A 260 3.49 -2.98 23.06
C ASN A 260 4.83 -3.52 23.60
N PRO A 261 5.89 -2.70 23.63
CA PRO A 261 5.93 -1.25 23.34
C PRO A 261 6.16 -0.89 21.86
N GLU A 262 6.16 -1.85 20.94
CA GLU A 262 6.62 -1.62 19.57
C GLU A 262 5.70 -0.71 18.75
N CYS A 263 4.38 -0.70 19.02
CA CYS A 263 3.45 0.13 18.26
C CYS A 263 3.67 1.64 18.50
N PRO A 264 3.70 2.15 19.75
CA PRO A 264 4.03 3.56 20.00
C PRO A 264 5.37 4.00 19.38
N GLU A 265 6.39 3.16 19.42
CA GLU A 265 7.70 3.44 18.82
C GLU A 265 7.64 3.56 17.29
N ALA A 266 6.88 2.65 16.67
CA ALA A 266 6.65 2.66 15.23
C ALA A 266 5.93 3.94 14.79
N VAL A 267 4.88 4.36 15.51
CA VAL A 267 4.16 5.61 15.24
C VAL A 267 5.08 6.83 15.41
N ALA A 268 5.88 6.88 16.47
CA ALA A 268 6.85 7.96 16.69
C ALA A 268 7.87 8.07 15.54
N THR A 269 8.31 6.93 15.00
CA THR A 269 9.21 6.89 13.85
C THR A 269 8.54 7.40 12.58
N LEU A 270 7.29 7.01 12.32
CA LEU A 270 6.52 7.53 11.18
C LEU A 270 6.32 9.04 11.24
N ILE A 271 6.09 9.59 12.44
CA ILE A 271 5.97 11.05 12.65
C ILE A 271 7.28 11.74 12.27
N ARG A 272 8.44 11.26 12.77
CA ARG A 272 9.75 11.82 12.38
C ARG A 272 10.00 11.77 10.87
N SER A 273 9.63 10.66 10.22
CA SER A 273 9.73 10.55 8.76
C SER A 273 8.79 11.51 8.01
N LEU A 274 7.59 11.74 8.54
CA LEU A 274 6.66 12.74 8.01
C LEU A 274 7.25 14.16 8.14
N GLU A 275 7.92 14.47 9.25
CA GLU A 275 8.57 15.77 9.46
C GLU A 275 9.72 16.03 8.48
N ARG A 276 10.45 14.98 8.09
CA ARG A 276 11.50 15.06 7.07
C ARG A 276 10.96 15.14 5.64
N GLY A 277 9.66 14.93 5.44
CA GLY A 277 9.05 14.88 4.11
C GLY A 277 9.40 13.62 3.33
N ASP A 278 9.66 12.50 4.00
CA ASP A 278 10.07 11.24 3.37
C ASP A 278 8.95 10.65 2.48
N PHE A 279 7.68 11.01 2.74
CA PHE A 279 6.51 10.50 2.03
C PHE A 279 6.05 11.46 0.92
N GLN A 280 6.26 11.07 -0.34
CA GLN A 280 5.78 11.84 -1.50
C GLN A 280 4.55 11.19 -2.16
N ASN A 281 4.58 9.86 -2.28
CA ASN A 281 3.59 9.10 -3.01
C ASN A 281 2.21 9.08 -2.30
N ALA A 282 1.14 9.34 -3.04
CA ALA A 282 -0.22 9.40 -2.49
C ALA A 282 -0.71 8.06 -1.92
N LEU A 283 -0.29 6.93 -2.49
CA LEU A 283 -0.64 5.60 -1.95
C LEU A 283 0.03 5.39 -0.59
N ILE A 284 1.32 5.69 -0.46
CA ILE A 284 2.04 5.54 0.81
C ILE A 284 1.48 6.50 1.87
N LYS A 285 1.19 7.75 1.50
CA LYS A 285 0.47 8.70 2.37
C LYS A 285 -0.87 8.15 2.85
N SER A 286 -1.61 7.46 1.97
CA SER A 286 -2.88 6.82 2.33
C SER A 286 -2.72 5.60 3.25
N GLN A 287 -1.57 4.91 3.22
CA GLN A 287 -1.24 3.86 4.17
C GLN A 287 -0.74 4.42 5.51
N LEU A 288 -0.09 5.59 5.48
CA LEU A 288 0.43 6.30 6.64
C LEU A 288 -0.68 6.87 7.52
N LEU A 289 -1.66 7.53 6.92
CA LEU A 289 -2.67 8.27 7.67
C LEU A 289 -3.45 7.41 8.70
N PRO A 290 -3.95 6.20 8.38
CA PRO A 290 -4.58 5.33 9.39
C PRO A 290 -3.64 4.99 10.56
N ALA A 291 -2.38 4.68 10.27
CA ALA A 291 -1.39 4.33 11.30
C ALA A 291 -1.14 5.52 12.25
N LEU A 292 -1.10 6.74 11.72
CA LEU A 292 -0.97 7.97 12.51
C LEU A 292 -2.23 8.30 13.33
N HIS A 293 -3.35 7.60 13.09
CA HIS A 293 -4.56 7.66 13.92
C HIS A 293 -4.73 6.41 14.80
N GLY A 294 -3.70 5.55 14.90
CA GLY A 294 -3.76 4.36 15.75
C GLY A 294 -4.75 3.34 15.20
N LYS A 295 -5.00 3.38 13.88
CA LYS A 295 -5.93 2.53 13.16
C LYS A 295 -5.21 1.71 12.09
N SER A 296 -5.90 0.67 11.67
CA SER A 296 -5.48 -0.31 10.67
C SER A 296 -6.63 -0.59 9.71
N TYR A 297 -6.35 -1.31 8.63
CA TYR A 297 -7.40 -1.82 7.75
C TYR A 297 -8.38 -2.79 8.42
N LEU A 298 -8.08 -3.36 9.60
CA LEU A 298 -9.05 -4.21 10.32
C LEU A 298 -10.15 -3.38 11.01
N ASP A 299 -9.88 -2.12 11.33
CA ASP A 299 -10.85 -1.24 12.01
C ASP A 299 -12.07 -0.95 11.13
N VAL A 300 -11.88 -1.06 9.80
CA VAL A 300 -12.92 -0.99 8.78
C VAL A 300 -14.05 -2.00 9.05
N ALA A 301 -13.75 -3.18 9.62
CA ALA A 301 -14.75 -4.20 9.93
C ALA A 301 -15.76 -3.75 11.01
N ARG A 302 -15.39 -2.78 11.86
CA ARG A 302 -16.18 -2.25 12.98
C ARG A 302 -16.69 -0.83 12.73
N MET A 303 -16.38 -0.22 11.59
CA MET A 303 -16.86 1.12 11.26
C MET A 303 -18.38 1.18 11.22
N VAL A 304 -18.91 2.22 11.86
CA VAL A 304 -20.32 2.62 11.89
C VAL A 304 -20.38 4.07 11.44
N CYS A 305 -21.01 4.35 10.29
CA CYS A 305 -21.01 5.68 9.67
C CYS A 305 -22.15 6.58 10.17
N GLN A 306 -22.54 6.45 11.45
CA GLN A 306 -23.63 7.24 12.03
C GLN A 306 -23.07 8.50 12.71
N ALA A 307 -23.69 9.66 12.43
CA ALA A 307 -23.40 10.94 13.09
C ALA A 307 -21.92 11.39 13.07
N GLU A 308 -21.22 11.17 11.95
CA GLU A 308 -19.88 11.70 11.75
C GLU A 308 -19.93 13.24 11.69
N ARG A 309 -19.14 13.92 12.54
CA ARG A 309 -19.05 15.38 12.51
C ARG A 309 -18.21 15.80 11.29
N GLY A 310 -18.87 16.35 10.28
CA GLY A 310 -18.19 17.06 9.19
C GLY A 310 -17.66 18.40 9.74
N GLY A 311 -16.34 18.50 9.89
CA GLY A 311 -15.70 19.68 10.50
C GLY A 311 -14.55 20.27 9.70
N LEU A 312 -14.04 19.57 8.67
CA LEU A 312 -12.93 20.07 7.87
C LEU A 312 -13.40 21.07 6.81
N ASN A 313 -13.53 22.32 7.21
CA ASN A 313 -13.47 23.45 6.29
C ASN A 313 -12.00 23.84 6.14
N PHE A 314 -11.32 23.31 5.12
CA PHE A 314 -9.99 23.81 4.78
C PHE A 314 -10.10 25.25 4.30
N VAL A 315 -9.72 26.21 5.15
CA VAL A 315 -9.31 27.53 4.65
C VAL A 315 -8.04 27.29 3.85
N THR A 316 -8.14 27.51 2.55
CA THR A 316 -7.03 27.44 1.62
C THR A 316 -6.06 28.57 1.96
N SER A 317 -5.09 28.30 2.83
CA SER A 317 -3.96 29.21 3.02
C SER A 317 -2.69 28.42 3.22
N SER A 318 -2.18 27.90 2.13
CA SER A 318 -0.79 28.18 1.85
C SER A 318 -0.71 28.57 0.39
N PRO A 319 -0.36 29.84 0.05
CA PRO A 319 0.02 30.13 -1.32
C PRO A 319 1.12 29.13 -1.65
N ARG A 320 0.95 28.39 -2.74
CA ARG A 320 2.11 27.76 -3.36
C ARG A 320 3.03 28.94 -3.60
N LEU A 321 4.09 29.08 -2.80
CA LEU A 321 5.19 29.96 -3.16
C LEU A 321 5.61 29.40 -4.51
N GLU A 322 5.19 30.07 -5.59
CA GLU A 322 5.76 29.82 -6.88
C GLU A 322 7.26 29.96 -6.64
N PRO A 323 8.04 28.89 -6.87
CA PRO A 323 9.48 29.01 -6.75
C PRO A 323 9.87 30.19 -7.64
N PRO A 324 10.75 31.09 -7.14
CA PRO A 324 11.07 32.31 -7.86
C PRO A 324 11.34 31.98 -9.32
N SER A 325 10.74 32.73 -10.24
CA SER A 325 10.86 32.58 -11.70
C SER A 325 12.29 32.73 -12.25
N GLY A 326 13.32 32.58 -11.41
CA GLY A 326 14.68 32.32 -11.84
C GLY A 326 14.75 30.97 -12.55
N SER A 327 15.55 30.92 -13.60
CA SER A 327 15.83 29.65 -14.29
C SER A 327 16.40 28.65 -13.28
N ARG A 328 15.67 27.58 -13.00
CA ARG A 328 16.22 26.48 -12.19
C ARG A 328 17.49 25.98 -12.87
N PRO A 329 18.57 25.72 -12.12
CA PRO A 329 19.81 25.23 -12.71
C PRO A 329 19.54 23.90 -13.44
N ILE A 330 20.17 23.72 -14.59
CA ILE A 330 20.06 22.50 -15.38
C ILE A 330 21.04 21.47 -14.82
N ILE A 331 20.56 20.28 -14.50
CA ILE A 331 21.37 19.13 -14.08
C ILE A 331 21.55 18.14 -15.23
N ARG A 332 22.62 17.37 -15.15
CA ARG A 332 22.98 16.31 -16.10
C ARG A 332 22.73 14.96 -15.45
N VAL A 333 21.90 14.14 -16.06
CA VAL A 333 21.58 12.78 -15.57
C VAL A 333 21.95 11.79 -16.65
N GLN A 334 22.74 10.77 -16.32
CA GLN A 334 23.11 9.73 -17.28
C GLN A 334 22.10 8.58 -17.21
N LEU A 335 21.43 8.30 -18.33
CA LEU A 335 20.54 7.16 -18.47
C LEU A 335 21.28 6.00 -19.12
N LEU A 336 21.21 4.83 -18.50
CA LEU A 336 21.84 3.60 -18.95
C LEU A 336 20.80 2.47 -18.98
N VAL A 337 20.66 1.78 -20.11
CA VAL A 337 19.73 0.65 -20.26
C VAL A 337 20.51 -0.63 -20.51
N LYS A 338 20.34 -1.62 -19.64
CA LYS A 338 20.93 -2.95 -19.75
C LYS A 338 19.86 -4.03 -19.84
N GLN A 339 20.03 -4.93 -20.79
CA GLN A 339 19.23 -6.15 -20.93
C GLN A 339 20.15 -7.36 -20.86
N PRO A 340 20.47 -7.88 -19.66
CA PRO A 340 21.22 -9.13 -19.53
C PRO A 340 20.56 -10.27 -20.35
N PRO A 341 21.35 -11.15 -20.99
CA PRO A 341 22.82 -11.28 -20.89
C PRO A 341 23.62 -10.39 -21.84
N LEU A 342 23.02 -9.43 -22.55
CA LEU A 342 23.76 -8.55 -23.47
C LEU A 342 24.84 -7.76 -22.71
N HIS A 343 26.08 -7.88 -23.15
CA HIS A 343 27.23 -7.17 -22.57
C HIS A 343 27.21 -5.66 -22.90
N VAL A 344 26.69 -5.31 -24.07
CA VAL A 344 26.61 -3.92 -24.53
C VAL A 344 25.28 -3.31 -24.07
N PRO A 345 25.28 -2.08 -23.50
CA PRO A 345 24.04 -1.41 -23.14
C PRO A 345 23.20 -1.10 -24.37
N LEU A 346 21.87 -1.24 -24.25
CA LEU A 346 20.93 -0.88 -25.31
C LEU A 346 20.94 0.63 -25.59
N TYR A 347 21.14 1.41 -24.52
CA TYR A 347 21.15 2.86 -24.54
C TYR A 347 22.08 3.42 -23.47
N ARG A 348 22.83 4.47 -23.81
CA ARG A 348 23.66 5.25 -22.89
C ARG A 348 23.67 6.70 -23.38
N HIS A 349 23.05 7.61 -22.63
CA HIS A 349 23.05 9.03 -22.98
C HIS A 349 22.88 9.92 -21.75
N VAL A 350 23.42 11.13 -21.82
CA VAL A 350 23.21 12.16 -20.79
C VAL A 350 22.03 13.02 -21.18
N VAL A 351 21.06 13.15 -20.29
CA VAL A 351 19.92 14.07 -20.44
C VAL A 351 20.11 15.29 -19.56
N ARG A 352 19.65 16.44 -20.05
CA ARG A 352 19.71 17.72 -19.35
C ARG A 352 18.30 18.10 -18.93
N VAL A 353 18.06 18.24 -17.62
CA VAL A 353 16.75 18.57 -17.05
C VAL A 353 16.89 19.66 -15.99
N PRO A 354 15.87 20.49 -15.75
CA PRO A 354 15.87 21.40 -14.60
C PRO A 354 16.02 20.66 -13.27
N LEU A 355 16.69 21.28 -12.30
CA LEU A 355 16.78 20.78 -10.93
C LEU A 355 15.37 20.59 -10.34
N GLY A 356 15.14 19.43 -9.72
CA GLY A 356 13.85 19.04 -9.16
C GLY A 356 12.90 18.35 -10.14
N SER A 357 13.31 18.11 -11.39
CA SER A 357 12.57 17.25 -12.33
C SER A 357 12.55 15.80 -11.87
N SER A 358 11.43 15.12 -12.08
CA SER A 358 11.32 13.68 -11.80
C SER A 358 12.12 12.85 -12.81
N LEU A 359 12.42 11.59 -12.48
CA LEU A 359 13.01 10.65 -13.44
C LEU A 359 12.11 10.45 -14.66
N LEU A 360 10.78 10.47 -14.49
CA LEU A 360 9.82 10.41 -15.59
C LEU A 360 9.96 11.61 -16.53
N ASP A 361 10.21 12.81 -16.01
CA ASP A 361 10.47 13.99 -16.84
C ASP A 361 11.79 13.84 -17.62
N ALA A 362 12.82 13.28 -16.97
CA ALA A 362 14.08 12.94 -17.64
C ALA A 362 13.89 11.91 -18.77
N LEU A 363 13.03 10.90 -18.59
CA LEU A 363 12.67 9.94 -19.63
C LEU A 363 11.90 10.58 -20.80
N LYS A 364 10.95 11.49 -20.50
CA LYS A 364 10.22 12.25 -21.53
C LYS A 364 11.14 13.18 -22.32
N VAL A 365 12.15 13.77 -21.68
CA VAL A 365 13.18 14.56 -22.38
C VAL A 365 14.01 13.64 -23.26
N ALA A 366 14.45 12.48 -22.75
CA ALA A 366 15.21 11.49 -23.52
C ALA A 366 14.52 11.06 -24.83
N GLU A 367 13.21 10.82 -24.77
CA GLU A 367 12.39 10.40 -25.93
C GLU A 367 12.34 11.45 -27.06
N LYS A 368 12.51 12.73 -26.70
CA LYS A 368 12.48 13.87 -27.63
C LYS A 368 13.87 14.23 -28.18
N LEU A 369 14.95 13.66 -27.64
CA LEU A 369 16.30 13.96 -28.11
C LEU A 369 16.57 13.31 -29.47
N ASN A 370 17.17 14.08 -30.38
CA ASN A 370 17.67 13.58 -31.65
C ASN A 370 19.01 12.86 -31.43
N THR A 371 18.94 11.59 -31.03
CA THR A 371 20.11 10.73 -30.81
C THR A 371 20.16 9.62 -31.87
N PRO A 372 21.34 9.03 -32.16
CA PRO A 372 21.45 7.94 -33.14
C PRO A 372 20.53 6.75 -32.85
N LYS A 373 20.19 6.52 -31.58
CA LYS A 373 19.20 5.54 -31.13
C LYS A 373 18.11 6.25 -30.36
N ARG A 374 16.96 6.48 -31.01
CA ARG A 374 15.79 7.10 -30.37
C ARG A 374 15.39 6.34 -29.10
N PHE A 375 15.37 7.04 -27.97
CA PHE A 375 14.92 6.47 -26.71
C PHE A 375 13.40 6.27 -26.74
N THR A 376 12.91 5.14 -26.26
CA THR A 376 11.48 4.85 -26.10
C THR A 376 11.21 4.17 -24.77
N PHE A 377 10.07 4.47 -24.17
CA PHE A 377 9.61 3.79 -22.97
C PHE A 377 8.08 3.74 -22.93
N GLU A 378 7.54 2.75 -22.23
CA GLU A 378 6.10 2.62 -21.99
C GLU A 378 5.84 2.52 -20.50
N THR A 379 4.68 3.02 -20.09
CA THR A 379 4.23 2.94 -18.69
C THR A 379 2.80 2.46 -18.63
N GLN A 380 2.48 1.70 -17.59
CA GLN A 380 1.11 1.35 -17.22
C GLN A 380 0.71 2.18 -16.00
N LYS A 381 -0.50 2.72 -16.00
CA LYS A 381 -1.03 3.44 -14.82
C LYS A 381 -1.29 2.44 -13.69
N THR A 382 -0.88 2.80 -12.48
CA THR A 382 -1.17 2.04 -11.26
C THR A 382 -1.59 2.98 -10.13
N LEU A 383 -2.09 2.42 -9.03
CA LEU A 383 -2.45 3.21 -7.84
C LEU A 383 -1.24 3.91 -7.20
N SER A 384 -0.03 3.42 -7.46
CA SER A 384 1.24 4.02 -7.01
C SER A 384 1.83 5.00 -8.03
N GLY A 385 1.18 5.25 -9.16
CA GLY A 385 1.71 6.04 -10.27
C GLY A 385 2.12 5.19 -11.48
N PRO A 386 2.84 5.78 -12.46
CA PRO A 386 3.20 5.09 -13.69
C PRO A 386 4.28 4.03 -13.45
N LEU A 387 3.93 2.76 -13.69
CA LEU A 387 4.84 1.62 -13.65
C LEU A 387 5.54 1.48 -15.00
N LEU A 388 6.86 1.40 -15.00
CA LEU A 388 7.66 1.20 -16.21
C LEU A 388 7.50 -0.22 -16.75
N THR A 389 6.92 -0.37 -17.94
CA THR A 389 6.60 -1.67 -18.56
C THR A 389 7.51 -2.01 -19.74
N ALA A 390 7.97 -1.00 -20.49
CA ALA A 390 8.90 -1.20 -21.58
C ALA A 390 9.98 -0.11 -21.62
N VAL A 391 11.19 -0.48 -22.03
CA VAL A 391 12.30 0.45 -22.31
C VAL A 391 13.02 -0.03 -23.56
N MET A 392 13.27 0.86 -24.51
CA MET A 392 13.88 0.52 -25.81
C MET A 392 13.15 -0.62 -26.54
N GLY A 393 11.81 -0.63 -26.47
CA GLY A 393 10.95 -1.65 -27.08
C GLY A 393 10.97 -3.03 -26.40
N VAL A 394 11.75 -3.21 -25.32
CA VAL A 394 11.83 -4.48 -24.59
C VAL A 394 10.82 -4.48 -23.44
N LYS A 395 9.91 -5.46 -23.46
CA LYS A 395 8.88 -5.70 -22.44
C LYS A 395 8.80 -7.17 -22.05
N PRO A 396 8.33 -7.50 -20.83
CA PRO A 396 8.05 -8.88 -20.45
C PRO A 396 7.01 -9.51 -21.37
N ARG A 397 7.20 -10.80 -21.71
CA ARG A 397 6.15 -11.59 -22.38
C ARG A 397 5.02 -11.91 -21.40
N GLU A 398 3.85 -12.24 -21.92
CA GLU A 398 2.75 -12.69 -21.07
C GLU A 398 3.17 -13.92 -20.25
N GLY A 399 2.92 -13.88 -18.94
CA GLY A 399 3.36 -14.91 -17.98
C GLY A 399 4.84 -14.87 -17.61
N GLU A 400 5.67 -14.04 -18.25
CA GLU A 400 7.09 -13.91 -17.93
C GLU A 400 7.29 -13.04 -16.69
N ARG A 401 7.90 -13.61 -15.64
CA ARG A 401 8.23 -12.88 -14.40
C ARG A 401 9.50 -12.05 -14.55
N LYS A 402 9.47 -11.07 -15.45
CA LYS A 402 10.52 -10.06 -15.60
C LYS A 402 9.94 -8.67 -15.45
N PHE A 403 10.80 -7.73 -15.09
CA PHE A 403 10.44 -6.32 -14.94
C PHE A 403 11.66 -5.43 -15.15
N TRP A 404 11.41 -4.13 -15.28
CA TRP A 404 12.46 -3.12 -15.34
C TRP A 404 12.85 -2.67 -13.95
N LYS A 405 13.98 -3.19 -13.45
CA LYS A 405 14.57 -2.70 -12.20
C LYS A 405 15.25 -1.36 -12.46
N VAL A 406 14.89 -0.35 -11.68
CA VAL A 406 15.52 0.97 -11.73
C VAL A 406 16.54 1.08 -10.60
N LEU A 407 17.76 1.44 -10.96
CA LEU A 407 18.91 1.45 -10.06
C LEU A 407 19.61 2.80 -10.18
N ARG A 408 20.11 3.34 -9.08
CA ARG A 408 21.19 4.31 -9.08
C ARG A 408 22.51 3.55 -9.16
N ALA A 409 23.39 3.95 -10.08
CA ALA A 409 24.69 3.29 -10.25
C ALA A 409 25.52 3.36 -8.94
N PRO A 410 26.32 2.32 -8.63
CA PRO A 410 26.56 1.14 -9.46
C PRO A 410 25.43 0.10 -9.45
N ASP A 411 24.74 -0.11 -8.34
CA ASP A 411 23.76 -1.20 -8.18
C ASP A 411 22.68 -0.99 -7.08
N THR A 412 22.51 0.25 -6.61
CA THR A 412 21.53 0.59 -5.56
C THR A 412 20.13 0.68 -6.15
N ALA A 413 19.21 -0.16 -5.70
CA ALA A 413 17.81 -0.08 -6.13
C ALA A 413 17.15 1.21 -5.65
N LEU A 414 16.37 1.85 -6.54
CA LEU A 414 15.54 2.98 -6.12
C LEU A 414 14.39 2.47 -5.26
N GLU A 415 14.07 3.22 -4.21
CA GLU A 415 12.93 2.95 -3.34
C GLU A 415 11.65 3.64 -3.86
N GLN A 416 11.80 4.60 -4.76
CA GLN A 416 10.71 5.39 -5.34
C GLN A 416 10.47 5.03 -6.81
N GLY A 417 9.23 5.22 -7.27
CA GLY A 417 8.86 5.10 -8.67
C GLY A 417 9.42 6.23 -9.54
N ILE A 418 9.39 6.04 -10.86
CA ILE A 418 9.95 7.01 -11.82
C ILE A 418 9.29 8.40 -11.75
N ALA A 419 8.04 8.51 -11.31
CA ALA A 419 7.34 9.79 -11.18
C ALA A 419 7.70 10.54 -9.88
N ASP A 420 8.18 9.84 -8.86
CA ASP A 420 8.45 10.40 -7.53
C ASP A 420 9.95 10.62 -7.30
N TYR A 421 10.81 9.79 -7.91
CA TYR A 421 12.26 9.92 -7.77
C TYR A 421 12.78 11.19 -8.45
N ILE A 422 13.56 11.98 -7.72
CA ILE A 422 14.21 13.21 -8.20
C ILE A 422 15.73 12.96 -8.30
N PRO A 423 16.26 12.77 -9.52
CA PRO A 423 17.70 12.54 -9.71
C PRO A 423 18.54 13.77 -9.31
N GLN A 424 19.77 13.51 -8.86
CA GLN A 424 20.78 14.54 -8.56
C GLN A 424 21.68 14.81 -9.77
N ASN A 425 22.43 15.92 -9.71
CA ASN A 425 23.37 16.26 -10.78
C ASN A 425 24.50 15.22 -10.91
N GLU A 426 24.84 14.88 -12.15
CA GLU A 426 25.80 13.83 -12.54
C GLU A 426 25.42 12.41 -12.08
N GLU A 427 24.19 12.19 -11.61
CA GLU A 427 23.72 10.87 -11.23
C GLU A 427 23.56 9.96 -12.46
N THR A 428 23.92 8.68 -12.31
CA THR A 428 23.67 7.65 -13.33
C THR A 428 22.52 6.74 -12.91
N ILE A 429 21.47 6.72 -13.72
CA ILE A 429 20.31 5.85 -13.55
C ILE A 429 20.40 4.68 -14.53
N LEU A 430 20.34 3.47 -13.97
CA LEU A 430 20.42 2.20 -14.68
C LEU A 430 19.05 1.52 -14.69
N PHE A 431 18.52 1.29 -15.90
CA PHE A 431 17.36 0.43 -16.14
C PHE A 431 17.86 -0.97 -16.50
N LYS A 432 17.60 -1.95 -15.65
CA LYS A 432 18.05 -3.33 -15.81
C LYS A 432 16.86 -4.28 -15.95
N PHE A 433 16.71 -4.90 -17.11
CA PHE A 433 15.70 -5.93 -17.33
C PHE A 433 16.04 -7.17 -16.50
N SER A 434 15.25 -7.45 -15.46
CA SER A 434 15.60 -8.41 -14.40
C SER A 434 14.47 -9.39 -14.13
N PRO A 435 14.78 -10.64 -13.74
CA PRO A 435 13.77 -11.54 -13.17
C PRO A 435 13.28 -11.01 -11.82
N TRP A 436 12.04 -11.38 -11.48
CA TRP A 436 11.39 -11.09 -10.18
C TRP A 436 12.18 -11.59 -8.97
#